data_AF-A0AAD2TQR6-F1
#
_entry.id   AF-A0AAD2TQR6-F1
#
_cell.length_a   1.000
_cell.length_b   1.000
_cell.length_c   1.000
_cell.angle_alpha   90.00
_cell.angle_beta   90.00
_cell.angle_gamma   90.00
#
_symmetry.space_group_name_H-M   'P 1'
#
loop_
_entity.id
_entity.type
_entity.pdbx_description
1 polymer ?
#
loop_
_entity_poly.entity_id
_entity_poly.type
_entity_poly.pdbx_seq_one_letter_code
_entity_poly.pdbx_strand_id
1 'polypeptide(L)'
;MSRIKEFYIKYLSWINAYWLVTIVFLIVTFTVGDSSLYKRYTYDEKIRGLEKEIKHYQKEIEINSKKLNDLHTDKEGLERFAREEYFMKRSNEDVFIIKDK
;
A
#
# COMPACT_ATOMS: atom_id res chain seq x y z
N MET A 1 36.74 -13.69 29.02
CA MET A 1 37.07 -12.34 29.55
C MET A 1 38.15 -11.58 28.76
N SER A 2 39.18 -12.23 28.17
CA SER A 2 40.32 -11.52 27.53
C SER A 2 39.98 -10.72 26.27
N ARG A 3 39.17 -11.29 25.36
CA ARG A 3 38.90 -10.70 24.04
C ARG A 3 38.22 -9.33 24.08
N ILE A 4 37.36 -9.09 25.08
CA ILE A 4 36.68 -7.81 25.26
C ILE A 4 37.66 -6.76 25.79
N LYS A 5 38.57 -7.14 26.69
CA LYS A 5 39.62 -6.25 27.20
C LYS A 5 40.60 -5.88 26.09
N GLU A 6 41.00 -6.83 25.25
CA GLU A 6 41.87 -6.59 24.08
C GLU A 6 41.20 -5.66 23.06
N PHE A 7 39.91 -5.84 22.79
CA PHE A 7 39.16 -4.93 21.93
C PHE A 7 39.10 -3.51 22.50
N TYR A 8 38.82 -3.37 23.80
CA TYR A 8 38.79 -2.09 24.50
C TYR A 8 40.17 -1.40 24.46
N ILE A 9 41.25 -2.13 24.73
CA ILE A 9 42.59 -1.56 24.73
C ILE A 9 43.02 -1.14 23.32
N LYS A 10 42.66 -1.93 22.29
CA LYS A 10 43.03 -1.67 20.89
C LYS A 10 42.26 -0.51 20.25
N TYR A 11 40.97 -0.34 20.55
CA TYR A 11 40.12 0.67 19.89
C TYR A 11 39.68 1.81 20.81
N LEU A 12 39.54 1.56 22.12
CA LEU A 12 38.83 2.43 23.06
C LEU A 12 39.76 3.06 24.12
N SER A 13 41.02 2.63 24.22
CA SER A 13 41.99 3.12 25.22
C SER A 13 42.39 4.59 25.06
N TRP A 14 42.23 5.18 23.87
CA TRP A 14 42.56 6.59 23.61
C TRP A 14 41.32 7.50 23.65
N ILE A 15 40.13 6.93 23.86
CA ILE A 15 38.89 7.72 23.92
C ILE A 15 38.76 8.32 25.30
N ASN A 16 38.82 9.65 25.34
CA ASN A 16 38.61 10.45 26.54
C ASN A 16 37.17 10.26 27.06
N ALA A 17 36.96 10.30 28.37
CA ALA A 17 35.64 10.13 29.00
C ALA A 17 34.60 11.11 28.41
N TYR A 18 35.04 12.32 28.06
CA TYR A 18 34.21 13.33 27.37
C TYR A 18 33.71 12.86 26.00
N TRP A 19 34.53 12.14 25.22
CA TRP A 19 34.11 11.60 23.92
C TRP A 19 33.08 10.49 24.07
N LEU A 20 33.20 9.66 25.10
CA LEU A 20 32.22 8.61 25.40
C LEU A 20 30.87 9.23 25.76
N VAL A 21 30.85 10.24 26.64
CA VAL A 21 29.63 10.98 27.00
C VAL A 21 29.01 11.64 25.78
N THR A 22 29.81 12.28 24.92
CA THR A 22 29.33 12.91 23.68
C THR A 22 28.73 11.89 22.71
N ILE A 23 29.36 10.73 22.52
CA ILE A 23 28.82 9.67 21.65
C ILE A 23 27.49 9.14 22.19
N VAL A 24 27.38 8.90 23.50
CA VAL A 24 26.12 8.47 24.13
C VAL A 24 25.05 9.55 24.01
N PHE A 25 25.40 10.82 24.23
CA PHE A 25 24.49 11.95 24.06
C PHE A 25 23.97 12.05 22.63
N LEU A 26 24.84 11.90 21.62
CA LEU A 26 24.44 11.90 20.23
C LEU A 26 23.53 10.72 19.91
N ILE A 27 23.88 9.49 20.34
CA ILE A 27 23.02 8.32 20.13
C ILE A 27 21.65 8.55 20.74
N VAL A 28 21.56 9.03 21.98
CA VAL A 28 20.28 9.34 22.64
C VAL A 28 19.54 10.44 21.89
N THR A 29 20.18 11.52 21.47
CA THR A 29 19.51 12.62 20.75
C THR A 29 19.00 12.20 19.37
N PHE A 30 19.73 11.35 18.65
CA PHE A 30 19.32 10.84 17.34
C PHE A 30 18.29 9.70 17.41
N THR A 31 18.22 8.96 18.53
CA THR A 31 17.29 7.84 18.70
C THR A 31 16.04 8.22 19.50
N VAL A 32 16.18 9.07 20.51
CA VAL A 32 15.11 9.61 21.36
C VAL A 32 14.60 10.89 20.71
N GLY A 33 13.82 10.72 19.65
CA GLY A 33 13.12 11.80 18.96
C GLY A 33 12.10 11.26 17.96
N ASP A 34 10.97 11.96 17.81
CA ASP A 34 9.94 11.59 16.83
C ASP A 34 10.39 11.74 15.37
N SER A 35 11.52 12.42 15.15
CA SER A 35 12.15 12.65 13.85
C SER A 35 13.15 11.56 13.44
N SER A 36 13.00 10.33 13.94
CA SER A 36 13.86 9.23 13.49
C SER A 36 13.73 9.03 11.96
N LEU A 37 14.86 8.87 11.27
CA LEU A 37 14.90 8.60 9.83
C LEU A 37 14.07 7.35 9.45
N TYR A 38 14.00 6.38 10.37
CA TYR A 38 13.18 5.19 10.23
C TYR A 38 11.68 5.52 10.08
N LYS A 39 11.11 6.32 11.00
CA LYS A 39 9.70 6.73 10.91
C LYS A 39 9.43 7.48 9.61
N ARG A 40 10.36 8.35 9.16
CA ARG A 40 10.20 9.08 7.89
C ARG A 40 10.09 8.12 6.70
N TYR A 41 10.96 7.12 6.62
CA TYR A 41 10.90 6.11 5.57
C TYR A 41 9.58 5.33 5.60
N THR A 42 9.13 4.90 6.79
CA THR A 42 7.84 4.21 6.94
C THR A 42 6.66 5.07 6.51
N TYR A 43 6.66 6.36 6.84
CA TYR A 43 5.61 7.28 6.41
C TYR A 43 5.64 7.51 4.91
N ASP A 44 6.81 7.65 4.30
CA ASP A 44 6.92 7.82 2.85
C ASP A 44 6.39 6.60 2.08
N GLU A 45 6.67 5.38 2.56
CA GLU A 45 6.07 4.15 2.03
C GLU A 45 4.55 4.13 2.18
N LYS A 46 4.04 4.53 3.36
CA LYS A 46 2.60 4.60 3.60
C LYS A 46 1.91 5.63 2.69
N ILE A 47 2.53 6.79 2.49
CA ILE A 47 2.04 7.83 1.57
C ILE A 47 1.97 7.27 0.15
N ARG A 48 3.05 6.65 -0.34
CA ARG A 48 3.06 6.02 -1.67
C ARG A 48 1.97 4.96 -1.84
N GLY A 49 1.74 4.15 -0.81
CA GLY A 49 0.66 3.15 -0.79
C GLY A 49 -0.72 3.80 -0.93
N LEU A 50 -1.00 4.80 -0.12
CA LEU A 50 -2.27 5.54 -0.14
C LEU A 50 -2.50 6.26 -1.47
N GLU A 51 -1.47 6.91 -2.04
CA GLU A 51 -1.56 7.56 -3.35
C GLU A 51 -1.88 6.57 -4.47
N LYS A 52 -1.29 5.36 -4.39
CA LYS A 52 -1.58 4.29 -5.35
C LYS A 52 -3.02 3.79 -5.23
N GLU A 53 -3.52 3.63 -4.01
CA GLU A 53 -4.92 3.26 -3.76
C GLU A 53 -5.89 4.33 -4.28
N ILE A 54 -5.62 5.61 -4.00
CA ILE A 54 -6.43 6.73 -4.52
C ILE A 54 -6.49 6.67 -6.05
N LYS A 55 -5.33 6.54 -6.70
CA LYS A 55 -5.26 6.47 -8.17
C LYS A 55 -6.01 5.26 -8.73
N HIS A 56 -5.93 4.11 -8.05
CA HIS A 56 -6.65 2.91 -8.45
C HIS A 56 -8.16 3.11 -8.40
N TYR A 57 -8.69 3.59 -7.26
CA TYR A 57 -10.13 3.81 -7.10
C TYR A 57 -10.67 4.92 -8.00
N GLN A 58 -9.90 5.99 -8.23
CA GLN A 58 -10.30 7.03 -9.20
C GLN A 58 -10.50 6.44 -10.61
N LYS A 59 -9.61 5.55 -11.04
CA LYS A 59 -9.74 4.87 -12.34
C LYS A 59 -10.95 3.92 -12.36
N GLU A 60 -11.19 3.18 -11.29
CA GLU A 60 -12.37 2.30 -11.21
C GLU A 60 -13.67 3.10 -11.24
N ILE A 61 -13.74 4.24 -10.54
CA ILE A 61 -14.89 5.13 -10.55
C ILE A 61 -15.15 5.66 -11.97
N GLU A 62 -14.11 6.08 -12.70
CA GLU A 62 -14.26 6.55 -14.08
C GLU A 62 -14.83 5.45 -14.99
N ILE A 63 -14.27 4.24 -14.92
CA ILE A 63 -14.71 3.08 -15.72
C ILE A 63 -16.16 2.71 -15.36
N ASN A 64 -16.48 2.60 -14.07
CA ASN A 64 -17.79 2.20 -13.60
C ASN A 64 -18.84 3.27 -13.88
N SER A 65 -18.50 4.55 -13.75
CA SER A 65 -19.39 5.65 -14.11
C SER A 65 -19.70 5.64 -15.61
N LYS A 66 -18.71 5.35 -16.45
CA LYS A 66 -18.95 5.18 -17.90
C LYS A 66 -19.87 3.99 -18.17
N LYS A 67 -19.58 2.83 -17.57
CA LYS A 67 -20.43 1.63 -17.70
C LYS A 67 -21.87 1.88 -17.23
N LEU A 68 -22.06 2.59 -16.11
CA LEU A 68 -23.39 2.98 -15.64
C LEU A 68 -24.10 3.91 -16.62
N ASN A 69 -23.41 4.91 -17.16
CA ASN A 69 -24.00 5.82 -18.13
C ASN A 69 -24.41 5.08 -19.42
N ASP A 70 -23.56 4.16 -19.89
CA ASP A 70 -23.85 3.31 -21.04
C ASP A 70 -25.11 2.45 -20.76
N LEU A 71 -25.23 1.86 -19.57
CA LEU A 71 -26.44 1.10 -19.15
C LEU A 71 -27.71 1.97 -19.05
N HIS A 72 -27.58 3.24 -18.66
CA HIS A 72 -28.73 4.14 -18.53
C HIS A 72 -29.19 4.75 -19.87
N THR A 73 -28.26 4.96 -20.80
CA THR A 73 -28.53 5.63 -22.07
C THR A 73 -28.84 4.64 -23.18
N ASP A 74 -28.23 3.45 -23.18
CA ASP A 74 -28.40 2.43 -24.20
C ASP A 74 -29.30 1.27 -23.71
N LYS A 75 -30.53 1.24 -24.24
CA LYS A 75 -31.48 0.14 -23.96
C LYS A 75 -30.96 -1.23 -24.42
N GLU A 76 -30.19 -1.26 -25.51
CA GLU A 76 -29.67 -2.52 -26.07
C GLU A 76 -28.53 -3.05 -25.19
N GLY A 77 -27.60 -2.19 -24.78
CA GLY A 77 -26.56 -2.48 -23.80
C GLY A 77 -27.12 -2.94 -22.44
N LEU A 78 -28.21 -2.32 -21.97
CA LEU A 78 -28.89 -2.74 -20.73
C LEU A 78 -29.51 -4.14 -20.86
N GLU A 79 -30.22 -4.41 -21.96
CA GLU A 79 -30.82 -5.73 -22.21
C GLU A 79 -29.75 -6.81 -22.33
N ARG A 80 -28.65 -6.52 -23.01
CA ARG A 80 -27.51 -7.43 -23.11
C ARG A 80 -26.87 -7.71 -21.75
N PHE A 81 -26.63 -6.69 -20.93
CA PHE A 81 -26.09 -6.87 -19.57
C PHE A 81 -27.02 -7.69 -18.69
N ALA A 82 -28.33 -7.43 -18.73
CA ALA A 82 -29.33 -8.20 -17.98
C ALA A 82 -29.38 -9.69 -18.41
N ARG A 83 -29.16 -9.97 -19.70
CA ARG A 83 -29.15 -11.34 -20.24
C ARG A 83 -27.83 -12.08 -19.99
N GLU A 84 -26.69 -11.41 -20.11
CA GLU A 84 -25.36 -12.03 -19.95
C GLU A 84 -24.99 -12.24 -18.47
N GLU A 85 -25.21 -11.24 -17.61
CA GLU A 85 -24.77 -11.29 -16.20
C GLU A 85 -25.85 -11.88 -15.28
N TYR A 86 -27.12 -11.58 -15.55
CA TYR A 86 -28.23 -11.94 -14.67
C TYR A 86 -29.18 -12.98 -15.28
N PHE A 87 -28.92 -13.44 -16.51
CA PHE A 87 -29.74 -14.43 -17.22
C PHE A 87 -31.24 -14.07 -17.25
N MET A 88 -31.56 -12.77 -17.28
CA MET A 88 -32.94 -12.30 -17.30
C MET A 88 -33.63 -12.68 -18.61
N LYS A 89 -34.91 -13.06 -18.52
CA LYS A 89 -35.77 -13.41 -19.66
C LYS A 89 -37.09 -12.63 -19.62
N ARG A 90 -37.70 -12.39 -20.78
CA ARG A 90 -39.06 -11.85 -20.85
C ARG A 90 -40.07 -12.94 -20.53
N SER A 91 -41.25 -12.56 -20.04
CA SER A 91 -42.31 -13.50 -19.64
C SER A 91 -42.81 -14.39 -20.78
N ASN A 92 -42.63 -13.95 -22.03
CA ASN A 92 -43.03 -14.63 -23.26
C ASN A 92 -41.85 -15.27 -24.03
N GLU A 93 -40.70 -15.46 -23.38
CA GLU A 93 -39.49 -15.99 -24.00
C GLU A 93 -38.91 -17.16 -23.21
N ASP A 94 -38.46 -18.19 -23.93
CA ASP A 94 -37.71 -19.32 -23.37
C ASP A 94 -36.23 -19.20 -23.70
N VAL A 95 -35.39 -19.09 -22.67
CA VAL A 95 -33.94 -18.91 -22.78
C VAL A 95 -33.25 -20.25 -22.48
N PHE A 96 -32.36 -20.68 -23.38
CA PHE A 96 -31.60 -21.92 -23.26
C PHE A 96 -30.13 -21.62 -22.96
N ILE A 97 -29.59 -22.20 -21.88
CA ILE A 97 -28.15 -22.12 -21.54
C ILE A 97 -27.49 -23.40 -22.04
N ILE A 98 -26.67 -23.29 -23.08
CA ILE A 98 -25.86 -24.40 -23.58
C ILE A 98 -24.57 -24.44 -22.77
N LYS A 99 -24.37 -25.51 -22.00
CA LYS A 99 -23.09 -25.81 -21.37
C LYS A 99 -22.33 -26.77 -22.28
N ASP A 100 -21.14 -26.39 -22.70
CA ASP A 100 -20.22 -27.33 -23.34
C ASP A 100 -19.86 -28.43 -22.34
N LYS A 101 -19.77 -29.65 -22.86
CA LYS A 101 -19.60 -30.90 -22.09
C LYS A 101 -18.17 -31.11 -21.62
#